data_AF-A0A9P9MVP6-F1
#
_entry.id   AF-A0A9P9MVP6-F1
#
_cell.length_a   1.000
_cell.length_b   1.000
_cell.length_c   1.000
_cell.angle_alpha   90.00
_cell.angle_beta   90.00
_cell.angle_gamma   90.00
#
_symmetry.space_group_name_H-M   'P 1'
#
loop_
_entity.id
_entity.type
_entity.pdbx_description
1 polymer ?
#
loop_
_entity_poly.entity_id
_entity_poly.type
_entity_poly.pdbx_seq_one_letter_code
_entity_poly.pdbx_strand_id
1 'polypeptide(L)'
;MTVTEAVKSAIGLSSSPPRSSPPFPLPIAAANKAIAATREQMRDAKLPIQYRDSCANLLIPLNRCRYEEYYLPWKCETERHSYEKCQYEEFKKRVAKMDELRAAKGGERSN
;
A
#
# COMPACT_ATOMS: atom_id res chain seq x y z
N MET A 1 -1.15 -26.97 -25.85
CA MET A 1 -1.78 -26.01 -24.92
C MET A 1 -2.94 -26.71 -24.26
N THR A 2 -3.00 -26.77 -22.93
CA THR A 2 -4.13 -27.39 -22.22
C THR A 2 -5.33 -26.45 -22.24
N VAL A 3 -6.56 -26.99 -22.22
CA VAL A 3 -7.80 -26.20 -22.20
C VAL A 3 -7.80 -25.17 -21.06
N THR A 4 -7.12 -25.48 -19.95
CA THR A 4 -6.93 -24.59 -18.80
C THR A 4 -6.06 -23.35 -19.08
N GLU A 5 -5.10 -23.44 -20.01
CA GLU A 5 -4.26 -22.31 -20.43
C GLU A 5 -5.03 -21.36 -21.36
N ALA A 6 -5.86 -21.92 -22.24
CA ALA A 6 -6.73 -21.13 -23.13
C ALA A 6 -7.79 -20.34 -22.35
N VAL A 7 -8.40 -20.96 -21.34
CA VAL A 7 -9.36 -20.27 -20.46
C VAL A 7 -8.69 -19.14 -19.68
N LYS A 8 -7.49 -19.35 -19.12
CA LYS A 8 -6.72 -18.30 -18.42
C LYS A 8 -6.39 -17.11 -19.32
N SER A 9 -6.04 -17.36 -20.57
CA SER A 9 -5.76 -16.30 -21.56
C SER A 9 -7.02 -15.53 -21.93
N ALA A 10 -8.15 -16.20 -22.14
CA ALA A 10 -9.41 -15.57 -22.53
C ALA A 10 -10.01 -14.65 -21.45
N ILE A 11 -9.81 -14.99 -20.17
CA ILE A 11 -10.27 -14.16 -19.02
C ILE A 11 -9.19 -13.19 -18.51
N GLY A 12 -8.04 -13.09 -19.18
CA GLY A 12 -6.99 -12.12 -18.85
C GLY A 12 -6.26 -12.36 -17.52
N LEU A 13 -6.42 -13.52 -16.89
CA LEU A 13 -5.66 -13.90 -15.70
C LEU A 13 -4.27 -14.43 -16.11
N SER A 14 -3.37 -13.52 -16.47
CA SER A 14 -1.94 -13.84 -16.47
C SER A 14 -1.42 -13.82 -15.03
N SER A 15 -0.63 -14.83 -14.64
CA SER A 15 0.05 -14.92 -13.34
C SER A 15 1.22 -13.93 -13.19
N SER A 16 1.20 -12.85 -13.96
CA SER A 16 2.25 -11.83 -13.94
C SER A 16 1.87 -10.76 -12.93
N PRO A 17 2.66 -10.51 -11.87
CA PRO A 17 2.45 -9.32 -11.05
C PRO A 17 2.55 -8.09 -11.97
N PRO A 18 1.76 -7.02 -11.72
CA PRO A 18 1.80 -5.81 -12.55
C PRO A 18 3.25 -5.30 -12.61
N ARG A 19 3.84 -5.40 -13.80
CA ARG A 19 5.21 -5.02 -14.11
C ARG A 19 5.25 -3.50 -14.28
N SER A 20 5.21 -2.77 -13.18
CA SER A 20 5.63 -1.36 -13.10
C SER A 20 6.77 -1.19 -12.10
N SER A 21 7.66 -2.17 -12.02
CA SER A 21 8.97 -2.01 -11.40
C SER A 21 9.87 -1.27 -12.41
N PRO A 22 10.49 -0.13 -12.04
CA PRO A 22 11.48 0.49 -12.91
C PRO A 22 12.70 -0.43 -13.07
N PRO A 23 13.34 -0.50 -14.26
CA PRO A 23 14.47 -1.39 -14.51
C PRO A 23 15.78 -0.66 -14.21
N PHE A 24 16.17 -0.48 -12.94
CA PHE A 24 17.52 0.00 -12.63
C PHE A 24 18.03 -0.59 -11.31
N PRO A 25 19.31 -1.01 -11.24
CA PRO A 25 19.94 -1.37 -9.98
C PRO A 25 20.31 -0.07 -9.26
N LEU A 26 19.39 0.50 -8.49
CA LEU A 26 19.75 1.60 -7.61
C LEU A 26 20.47 1.04 -6.39
N PRO A 27 21.72 1.48 -6.11
CA PRO A 27 22.43 1.06 -4.93
C PRO A 27 21.74 1.68 -3.73
N ILE A 28 21.22 0.83 -2.85
CA ILE A 28 21.17 1.06 -1.40
C ILE A 28 20.69 2.47 -0.98
N ALA A 29 19.46 2.80 -1.36
CA ALA A 29 18.66 3.78 -0.64
C ALA A 29 17.29 3.15 -0.32
N ALA A 30 17.33 2.02 0.41
CA ALA A 30 16.18 1.55 1.17
C ALA A 30 15.91 2.59 2.27
N ALA A 31 15.31 3.71 1.88
CA ALA A 31 14.88 4.77 2.77
C ALA A 31 13.94 4.15 3.82
N ASN A 32 14.44 4.01 5.05
CA ASN A 32 13.76 3.57 6.27
C ASN A 32 12.32 3.12 6.05
N LYS A 33 12.15 1.95 5.42
CA LYS A 33 10.85 1.30 5.37
C LYS A 33 10.73 0.62 6.71
N ALA A 34 10.20 1.34 7.70
CA ALA A 34 9.72 0.79 8.95
C ALA A 34 9.13 -0.60 8.64
N ILE A 35 9.60 -1.63 9.33
CA ILE A 35 9.37 -3.05 9.00
C ILE A 35 7.94 -3.21 8.50
N ALA A 36 7.80 -3.39 7.19
CA ALA A 36 6.48 -3.47 6.58
C ALA A 36 5.81 -4.74 7.10
N ALA A 37 4.53 -4.66 7.45
CA ALA A 37 3.79 -5.82 7.94
C ALA A 37 3.79 -6.91 6.87
N THR A 38 4.03 -8.16 7.27
CA THR A 38 3.95 -9.28 6.34
C THR A 38 2.49 -9.51 5.93
N ARG A 39 2.29 -10.17 4.80
CA ARG A 39 0.95 -10.51 4.31
C ARG A 39 0.17 -11.37 5.31
N GLU A 40 0.86 -12.27 6.00
CA GLU A 40 0.31 -13.11 7.07
C GLU A 40 -0.12 -12.26 8.26
N GLN A 41 0.74 -11.34 8.73
CA GLN A 41 0.40 -10.43 9.83
C GLN A 41 -0.85 -9.59 9.51
N MET A 42 -0.97 -9.06 8.29
CA MET A 42 -2.15 -8.30 7.87
C MET A 42 -3.43 -9.15 7.77
N ARG A 43 -3.30 -10.42 7.39
CA ARG A 43 -4.41 -11.39 7.37
C ARG A 43 -4.85 -11.71 8.80
N ASP A 44 -3.90 -12.00 9.67
CA ASP A 44 -4.15 -12.42 11.05
C ASP A 44 -4.74 -11.29 11.88
N ALA A 45 -4.31 -10.05 11.62
CA ALA A 45 -4.91 -8.82 12.15
C ALA A 45 -6.26 -8.45 11.51
N LYS A 46 -6.78 -9.27 10.57
CA LYS A 46 -8.07 -9.10 9.89
C LYS A 46 -8.24 -7.71 9.25
N LEU A 47 -7.18 -7.14 8.69
CA LEU A 47 -7.26 -5.84 8.05
C LEU A 47 -8.12 -5.91 6.76
N PRO A 48 -9.08 -4.98 6.55
CA PRO A 48 -9.75 -4.82 5.27
C PRO A 48 -8.76 -4.54 4.14
N ILE A 49 -9.10 -4.93 2.92
CA ILE A 49 -8.18 -4.85 1.76
C ILE A 49 -7.67 -3.44 1.49
N GLN A 50 -8.49 -2.43 1.79
CA GLN A 50 -8.19 -1.01 1.60
C GLN A 50 -7.04 -0.53 2.48
N TYR A 51 -6.83 -1.16 3.63
CA TYR A 51 -5.82 -0.77 4.62
C TYR A 51 -4.58 -1.66 4.63
N ARG A 52 -4.43 -2.52 3.62
CA ARG A 52 -3.24 -3.37 3.42
C ARG A 52 -2.18 -2.64 2.59
N ASP A 53 -1.91 -1.40 2.97
CA ASP A 53 -0.95 -0.50 2.34
C ASP A 53 0.43 -0.59 3.01
N SER A 54 1.36 0.28 2.60
CA SER A 54 2.69 0.34 3.21
C SER A 54 2.69 0.81 4.67
N CYS A 55 1.57 1.34 5.18
CA CYS A 55 1.41 1.87 6.53
C CYS A 55 0.74 0.86 7.48
N ALA A 56 0.40 -0.34 7.00
CA ALA A 56 -0.30 -1.37 7.78
C ALA A 56 0.42 -1.78 9.07
N ASN A 57 1.76 -1.69 9.11
CA ASN A 57 2.55 -1.97 10.31
C ASN A 57 2.25 -1.01 11.47
N LEU A 58 1.77 0.21 11.20
CA LEU A 58 1.33 1.18 12.21
C LEU A 58 -0.14 1.00 12.57
N LEU A 59 -0.96 0.50 11.64
CA LEU A 59 -2.38 0.27 11.88
C LEU A 59 -2.65 -0.91 12.82
N ILE A 60 -1.85 -1.98 12.73
CA ILE A 60 -1.98 -3.16 13.62
C ILE A 60 -1.86 -2.77 15.10
N PRO A 61 -0.80 -2.08 15.56
CA PRO A 61 -0.69 -1.66 16.96
C PRO A 61 -1.75 -0.61 17.34
N LEU A 62 -2.12 0.31 16.44
CA LEU A 62 -3.20 1.26 16.69
C LEU A 62 -4.54 0.55 16.97
N ASN A 63 -4.88 -0.46 16.17
CA ASN A 63 -6.11 -1.22 16.39
C ASN A 63 -6.06 -2.01 17.70
N ARG A 64 -4.90 -2.58 18.07
CA ARG A 64 -4.74 -3.21 19.39
C ARG A 64 -5.01 -2.21 20.52
N CYS A 65 -4.36 -1.05 20.50
CA CYS A 65 -4.54 -0.01 21.52
C CYS A 65 -6.01 0.45 21.61
N ARG A 66 -6.70 0.60 20.47
CA ARG A 66 -8.13 0.94 20.43
C ARG A 66 -9.02 -0.11 21.12
N TYR A 67 -8.75 -1.39 20.93
CA TYR A 67 -9.51 -2.44 21.61
C TYR A 67 -9.22 -2.47 23.11
N GLU A 68 -7.95 -2.31 23.51
CA GLU A 68 -7.54 -2.32 24.92
C GLU A 68 -8.09 -1.12 25.71
N GLU A 69 -8.10 0.07 25.09
CA GLU A 69 -8.57 1.32 25.70
C GLU A 69 -10.02 1.66 25.33
N TYR A 70 -10.81 0.69 24.83
CA TYR A 70 -12.22 0.88 24.46
C TYR A 70 -12.50 2.11 23.56
N TYR A 71 -11.60 2.39 22.61
CA TYR A 71 -11.71 3.47 21.62
C TYR A 71 -11.82 4.87 22.24
N LEU A 72 -11.27 5.09 23.44
CA LEU A 72 -11.24 6.42 24.05
C LEU A 72 -10.40 7.39 23.18
N PRO A 73 -10.93 8.58 22.83
CA PRO A 73 -10.33 9.45 21.81
C PRO A 73 -9.03 10.13 22.26
N TRP A 74 -8.82 10.30 23.57
CA TRP A 74 -7.58 10.82 24.17
C TRP A 74 -6.53 9.74 24.44
N LYS A 75 -6.83 8.48 24.13
CA LYS A 75 -5.90 7.35 24.21
C LYS A 75 -5.39 6.99 22.82
N CYS A 76 -4.19 6.42 22.74
CA CYS A 76 -3.55 5.99 21.50
C CYS A 76 -3.26 7.13 20.50
N GLU A 77 -3.07 8.38 20.96
CA GLU A 77 -2.87 9.53 20.09
C GLU A 77 -1.58 9.44 19.27
N THR A 78 -0.50 8.94 19.89
CA THR A 78 0.80 8.78 19.23
C THR A 78 0.70 7.77 18.08
N GLU A 79 0.06 6.63 18.31
CA GLU A 79 -0.19 5.58 17.33
C GLU A 79 -1.12 6.08 16.21
N ARG A 80 -2.14 6.87 16.58
CA ARG A 80 -3.06 7.49 15.60
C ARG A 80 -2.31 8.45 14.69
N HIS A 81 -1.58 9.41 15.26
CA HIS A 81 -0.90 10.44 14.50
C HIS A 81 0.27 9.90 13.69
N SER A 82 0.98 8.87 14.18
CA SER A 82 2.00 8.19 13.38
C SER A 82 1.41 7.48 12.16
N TYR A 83 0.28 6.78 12.31
CA TYR A 83 -0.43 6.17 11.19
C TYR A 83 -0.93 7.21 10.17
N GLU A 84 -1.56 8.29 10.63
CA GLU A 84 -2.06 9.39 9.79
C GLU A 84 -0.94 10.09 9.02
N LYS A 85 0.20 10.34 9.69
CA LYS A 85 1.37 10.91 9.03
C LYS A 85 1.89 10.00 7.92
N CYS A 86 1.96 8.69 8.15
CA CYS A 86 2.36 7.73 7.12
C CYS A 86 1.43 7.80 5.90
N GLN A 87 0.12 7.83 6.13
CA GLN A 87 -0.87 7.93 5.06
C GLN A 87 -0.75 9.23 4.27
N TYR A 88 -0.49 10.34 4.96
CA TYR A 88 -0.28 11.62 4.31
C TYR A 88 0.98 11.63 3.43
N GLU A 89 2.08 11.04 3.91
CA GLU A 89 3.30 10.90 3.13
C GLU A 89 3.12 10.00 1.91
N GLU A 90 2.36 8.92 2.03
CA GLU A 90 2.06 8.01 0.92
C GLU A 90 1.12 8.66 -0.10
N PHE A 91 0.14 9.45 0.35
CA PHE A 91 -0.68 10.29 -0.52
C PHE A 91 0.17 11.28 -1.33
N LYS A 92 1.10 12.01 -0.70
CA LYS A 92 2.01 12.92 -1.42
C LYS A 92 2.83 12.22 -2.50
N LYS A 93 3.30 10.99 -2.23
CA LYS A 93 4.01 10.18 -3.23
C LYS A 93 3.10 9.85 -4.43
N ARG A 94 1.82 9.54 -4.19
CA ARG A 94 0.86 9.30 -5.27
C ARG A 94 0.54 10.56 -6.07
N VAL A 95 0.43 11.71 -5.42
CA VAL A 95 0.23 13.01 -6.10
C VAL A 95 1.42 13.31 -7.01
N ALA A 96 2.65 13.20 -6.50
CA ALA A 96 3.86 13.40 -7.29
C ALA A 96 3.90 12.47 -8.52
N LYS A 97 3.57 11.18 -8.33
CA LYS A 97 3.48 10.23 -9.45
C LYS A 97 2.39 10.61 -10.46
N MET A 98 1.24 11.12 -10.00
CA MET A 98 0.19 11.57 -10.91
C MET A 98 0.62 12.82 -11.70
N ASP A 99 1.39 13.72 -11.09
CA ASP A 99 1.89 14.91 -11.77
C ASP A 99 2.97 14.56 -12.80
N GLU A 100 3.85 13.60 -12.50
CA GLU A 100 4.78 13.01 -13.49
C GLU A 100 4.02 12.43 -14.70
N LEU A 101 2.95 11.68 -14.46
CA LEU A 101 2.14 11.08 -15.53
C LEU A 101 1.37 12.13 -16.35
N ARG A 102 0.91 13.22 -15.72
CA ARG A 102 0.25 14.34 -16.43
C ARG A 102 1.23 15.10 -17.29
N ALA A 103 2.43 15.37 -16.78
CA ALA A 103 3.49 16.02 -17.54
C ALA A 103 3.88 15.20 -18.77
N ALA A 104 4.00 13.87 -18.62
CA ALA A 104 4.27 12.95 -19.73
C ALA A 104 3.13 12.91 -20.79
N LYS A 105 1.89 13.26 -20.40
CA LYS A 105 0.71 13.34 -21.29
C LYS A 105 0.44 14.76 -21.81
N GLY A 106 1.39 15.69 -21.69
CA GLY A 106 1.20 17.06 -22.18
C GLY A 106 0.13 17.86 -21.43
N GLY A 107 -0.19 17.48 -20.17
CA GLY A 107 -1.16 18.19 -19.34
C GLY A 107 -2.61 17.68 -19.45
N GLU A 108 -2.87 16.64 -20.24
CA GLU A 108 -4.23 16.08 -20.36
C GLU A 108 -4.70 15.38 -19.08
N ARG A 109 -5.93 15.68 -18.68
CA ARG A 109 -6.59 15.03 -17.55
C ARG A 109 -6.95 13.59 -17.94
N SER A 110 -6.58 12.63 -17.11
CA SER A 110 -6.71 11.19 -17.40
C SER A 110 -8.14 10.62 -17.25
N ASN A 111 -9.18 11.45 -17.33
CA ASN A 111 -10.56 11.06 -17.04
C ASN A 111 -11.45 11.17 -18.28
#